data_AF-A0A7X6DTM9-F1
#
_entry.id   AF-A0A7X6DTM9-F1
#
_cell.length_a   1.000
_cell.length_b   1.000
_cell.length_c   1.000
_cell.angle_alpha   90.00
_cell.angle_beta   90.00
_cell.angle_gamma   90.00
#
_symmetry.space_group_name_H-M   'P 1'
#
loop_
_entity.id
_entity.type
_entity.pdbx_description
1 polymer ?
#
loop_
_entity_poly.entity_id
_entity_poly.type
_entity_poly.pdbx_seq_one_letter_code
_entity_poly.pdbx_strand_id
1 'polypeptide(L)'
;MLHLLFTAVIAAFVEAVLKLLLDHLFGIEKLSLITLIIMFFSLYFLIFLIHLYVKRNRDKLKKLRGRFGHWLVGKFHKVIYLPADRESETYKKLITEKIKESKRVYLRLLSGYTMVWDDRENYVFKALQGLSREQLRRKDVRIQFLSREAPEFEPRGRWYVEKMRRDDVRYRCDNFDHYKERCAEIEANIRMDLPEIKLEFYNRAPLWRLFIFDDNMFVSNYYAPDGEREEGHMNTAVELSREEGGTYNPIYVGLMREFQSLGRSKPMLTSTN
;
A
#
# COMPACT_ATOMS: atom_id res chain seq x y z
N MET A 1 -8.07 22.08 -25.50
CA MET A 1 -7.17 22.68 -26.52
C MET A 1 -5.69 22.36 -26.26
N LEU A 2 -5.09 22.74 -25.12
CA LEU A 2 -3.66 22.49 -24.82
C LEU A 2 -3.25 21.01 -24.84
N HIS A 3 -4.12 20.10 -24.40
CA HIS A 3 -3.85 18.66 -24.36
C HIS A 3 -3.85 18.02 -25.76
N LEU A 4 -4.68 18.50 -26.67
CA LEU A 4 -4.73 18.04 -28.07
C LEU A 4 -3.48 18.49 -28.83
N LEU A 5 -3.02 19.72 -28.57
CA LEU A 5 -1.78 20.24 -29.13
C LEU A 5 -0.56 19.42 -28.66
N PHE A 6 -0.51 19.08 -27.37
CA PHE A 6 0.57 18.27 -26.80
C PHE A 6 0.60 16.84 -27.36
N THR A 7 -0.56 16.19 -27.48
CA THR A 7 -0.65 14.84 -28.08
C THR A 7 -0.26 14.86 -29.55
N ALA A 8 -0.65 15.89 -30.31
CA ALA A 8 -0.27 16.05 -31.71
C ALA A 8 1.25 16.25 -31.89
N VAL A 9 1.88 17.06 -31.02
CA VAL A 9 3.34 17.27 -31.05
C VAL A 9 4.10 15.99 -30.71
N ILE A 10 3.65 15.21 -29.71
CA ILE A 10 4.27 13.92 -29.38
C ILE A 10 4.08 12.92 -30.52
N ALA A 11 2.89 12.84 -31.12
CA ALA A 11 2.63 11.92 -32.22
C ALA A 11 3.51 12.22 -33.43
N ALA A 12 3.59 13.50 -33.84
CA ALA A 12 4.45 13.93 -34.94
C ALA A 12 5.95 13.67 -34.66
N PHE A 13 6.39 13.86 -33.41
CA PHE A 13 7.76 13.59 -33.00
C PHE A 13 8.09 12.09 -33.01
N VAL A 14 7.19 11.25 -32.48
CA VAL A 14 7.35 9.79 -32.49
C VAL A 14 7.37 9.27 -33.93
N GLU A 15 6.50 9.77 -34.81
CA GLU A 15 6.48 9.43 -36.23
C GLU A 15 7.79 9.80 -36.92
N ALA A 16 8.31 11.01 -36.69
CA ALA A 16 9.58 11.46 -37.25
C ALA A 16 10.77 10.59 -36.77
N VAL A 17 10.81 10.25 -35.48
CA VAL A 17 11.85 9.38 -34.91
C VAL A 17 11.73 7.94 -35.42
N LEU A 18 10.51 7.40 -35.54
CA LEU A 18 10.30 6.05 -36.10
C LEU A 18 10.73 5.98 -37.56
N LYS A 19 10.41 7.01 -38.35
CA LYS A 19 10.80 7.09 -39.75
C LYS A 19 12.32 7.16 -39.90
N LEU A 20 12.99 7.99 -39.09
CA LEU A 20 14.45 8.08 -39.05
C LEU A 20 15.12 6.76 -38.62
N LEU A 21 14.53 6.05 -37.65
CA LEU A 21 14.99 4.75 -37.19
C LEU A 21 14.79 3.65 -38.24
N LEU A 22 13.65 3.64 -38.93
CA LEU A 22 13.34 2.69 -40.00
C LEU A 22 14.26 2.91 -41.21
N ASP A 23 14.46 4.16 -41.63
CA ASP A 23 15.38 4.51 -42.71
C ASP A 23 16.83 4.08 -42.39
N HIS A 24 17.23 4.11 -41.12
CA HIS A 24 18.55 3.64 -40.69
C HIS A 24 18.68 2.13 -40.40
N LEU A 25 17.61 1.47 -39.95
CA LEU A 25 17.63 0.01 -39.71
C LEU A 25 17.66 -0.78 -41.02
N PHE A 26 17.14 -0.22 -42.11
CA PHE A 26 17.12 -0.87 -43.43
C PHE A 26 18.20 -0.38 -44.39
N GLY A 27 18.96 0.66 -44.04
CA GLY A 27 20.13 1.15 -44.80
C GLY A 27 21.37 1.21 -43.91
N ILE A 28 22.17 0.13 -43.88
CA ILE A 28 23.43 0.08 -43.12
C ILE A 28 24.52 0.86 -43.87
N GLU A 29 24.47 2.17 -43.80
CA GLU A 29 25.64 3.03 -44.02
C GLU A 29 25.82 3.95 -42.80
N LYS A 30 27.09 4.09 -42.39
CA LYS A 30 27.58 4.66 -41.13
C LYS A 30 26.67 5.77 -40.57
N LEU A 31 26.04 5.51 -39.41
CA LEU A 31 25.34 6.55 -38.66
C LEU A 31 26.31 7.71 -38.41
N SER A 32 26.00 8.88 -38.94
CA SER A 32 26.81 10.07 -38.68
C SER A 32 26.76 10.39 -37.18
N LEU A 33 27.87 10.86 -36.62
CA LEU A 33 27.94 11.31 -35.23
C LEU A 33 26.85 12.35 -34.92
N ILE A 34 26.51 13.19 -35.91
CA ILE A 34 25.46 14.19 -35.82
C ILE A 34 24.09 13.53 -35.60
N THR A 35 23.78 12.43 -36.29
CA THR A 35 22.51 11.71 -36.12
C THR A 35 22.38 11.12 -34.72
N LEU A 36 23.46 10.54 -34.19
CA LEU A 36 23.51 10.01 -32.81
C LEU A 36 23.27 11.11 -31.77
N ILE A 37 23.89 12.27 -31.97
CA ILE A 37 23.70 13.44 -31.10
C ILE A 37 22.24 13.90 -31.14
N ILE A 38 21.64 14.02 -32.32
CA ILE A 38 20.23 14.40 -32.47
C ILE A 38 19.33 13.40 -31.75
N MET A 39 19.52 12.09 -31.96
CA MET A 39 18.73 11.06 -31.27
C MET A 39 18.87 11.13 -29.75
N PHE A 40 20.08 11.37 -29.23
CA PHE A 40 20.31 11.50 -27.79
C PHE A 40 19.59 12.71 -27.20
N PHE A 41 19.71 13.89 -27.83
CA PHE A 41 19.02 15.10 -27.37
C PHE A 41 17.49 14.98 -27.52
N SER A 42 17.02 14.33 -28.58
CA SER A 42 15.60 14.01 -28.78
C SER A 42 15.05 13.10 -27.67
N LEU A 43 15.79 12.05 -27.30
CA LEU A 43 15.40 11.16 -26.20
C LEU A 43 15.44 11.87 -24.84
N TYR A 44 16.48 12.66 -24.59
CA TYR A 44 16.60 13.45 -23.37
C TYR A 44 15.43 14.44 -23.24
N PHE A 45 15.09 15.14 -24.33
CA PHE A 45 13.98 16.08 -24.37
C PHE A 45 12.63 15.36 -24.15
N LEU A 46 12.43 14.18 -24.73
CA LEU A 46 11.24 13.37 -24.49
C LEU A 46 11.11 12.96 -23.02
N ILE A 47 12.18 12.47 -22.40
CA ILE A 47 12.21 12.12 -20.96
C ILE A 47 11.91 13.35 -20.11
N PHE A 48 12.48 14.51 -20.46
CA PHE A 48 12.21 15.77 -19.78
C PHE A 48 10.75 16.21 -19.91
N LEU A 49 10.14 16.09 -21.10
CA LEU A 49 8.72 16.38 -21.31
C LEU A 49 7.82 15.41 -20.53
N ILE A 50 8.16 14.11 -20.49
CA ILE A 50 7.45 13.13 -19.66
C ILE A 50 7.56 13.51 -18.19
N HIS A 51 8.76 13.89 -17.72
CA HIS A 51 8.97 14.33 -16.34
C HIS A 51 8.15 15.58 -16.01
N LEU A 52 8.14 16.59 -16.87
CA LEU A 52 7.31 17.78 -16.71
C LEU A 52 5.82 17.46 -16.75
N TYR A 53 5.38 16.57 -17.64
CA TYR A 53 4.00 16.12 -17.73
C TYR A 53 3.58 15.39 -16.45
N VAL A 54 4.42 14.48 -15.94
CA VAL A 54 4.19 13.76 -14.68
C VAL A 54 4.19 14.71 -13.49
N LYS A 55 5.10 15.70 -13.45
CA LYS A 55 5.16 16.71 -12.40
C LYS A 55 3.93 17.63 -12.43
N ARG A 56 3.52 18.10 -13.60
CA ARG A 56 2.37 19.01 -13.79
C ARG A 56 1.03 18.31 -13.59
N ASN A 57 0.94 17.02 -13.94
CA ASN A 57 -0.27 16.23 -13.79
C ASN A 57 -0.18 15.26 -12.61
N ARG A 58 0.71 15.50 -11.65
CA ARG A 58 0.97 14.59 -10.51
C ARG A 58 -0.32 14.22 -9.79
N ASP A 59 -1.20 15.18 -9.57
CA ASP A 59 -2.47 14.95 -8.88
C ASP A 59 -3.51 14.26 -9.77
N LYS A 60 -3.52 14.54 -11.08
CA LYS A 60 -4.34 13.77 -12.05
C LYS A 60 -3.87 12.33 -12.20
N LEU A 61 -2.56 12.09 -12.17
CA LEU A 61 -1.94 10.77 -12.21
C LEU A 61 -2.17 10.00 -10.90
N LYS A 62 -2.20 10.67 -9.75
CA LYS A 62 -2.65 10.07 -8.48
C LYS A 62 -4.12 9.63 -8.56
N LYS A 63 -5.02 10.48 -9.08
CA LYS A 63 -6.43 10.13 -9.32
C LYS A 63 -6.58 8.98 -10.31
N LEU A 64 -5.81 8.98 -11.40
CA LEU A 64 -5.74 7.88 -12.35
C LEU A 64 -5.22 6.59 -11.71
N ARG A 65 -4.20 6.66 -10.85
CA ARG A 65 -3.70 5.50 -10.10
C ARG A 65 -4.75 4.93 -9.15
N GLY A 66 -5.51 5.78 -8.46
CA GLY A 66 -6.66 5.38 -7.65
C GLY A 66 -7.75 4.70 -8.52
N ARG A 67 -8.08 5.29 -9.67
CA ARG A 67 -9.03 4.74 -10.64
C ARG A 67 -8.54 3.44 -11.31
N PHE A 68 -7.25 3.30 -11.59
CA PHE A 68 -6.65 2.05 -12.09
C PHE A 68 -6.64 0.97 -11.02
N GLY A 69 -6.40 1.33 -9.75
CA GLY A 69 -6.61 0.42 -8.62
C GLY A 69 -8.06 -0.07 -8.56
N HIS A 70 -9.02 0.84 -8.70
CA HIS A 70 -10.44 0.52 -8.76
C HIS A 70 -10.82 -0.32 -9.99
N TRP A 71 -10.24 -0.03 -11.15
CA TRP A 71 -10.49 -0.75 -12.41
C TRP A 71 -9.89 -2.17 -12.38
N LEU A 72 -8.72 -2.35 -11.79
CA LEU A 72 -8.14 -3.66 -11.51
C LEU A 72 -9.00 -4.48 -10.54
N VAL A 73 -9.73 -3.85 -9.63
CA VAL A 73 -10.69 -4.53 -8.75
C VAL A 73 -11.97 -4.92 -9.50
N GLY A 74 -12.39 -4.13 -10.50
CA GLY A 74 -13.64 -4.34 -11.24
C GLY A 74 -13.64 -5.39 -12.36
N LYS A 75 -12.48 -5.78 -12.91
CA LYS A 75 -12.41 -6.66 -14.10
C LYS A 75 -12.21 -8.16 -13.85
N PHE A 76 -11.93 -8.59 -12.62
CA PHE A 76 -11.64 -9.99 -12.33
C PHE A 76 -12.84 -10.66 -11.68
N HIS A 77 -13.21 -11.81 -12.24
CA HIS A 77 -14.35 -12.60 -11.83
C HIS A 77 -14.17 -13.03 -10.36
N LYS A 78 -15.29 -13.22 -9.67
CA LYS A 78 -15.37 -13.67 -8.27
C LYS A 78 -14.43 -13.01 -7.24
N VAL A 79 -14.21 -11.70 -7.36
CA VAL A 79 -14.06 -10.90 -6.14
C VAL A 79 -15.35 -11.06 -5.34
N ILE A 80 -15.31 -11.76 -4.20
CA ILE A 80 -16.38 -11.66 -3.22
C ILE A 80 -16.26 -10.24 -2.69
N TYR A 81 -17.00 -9.32 -3.32
CA TYR A 81 -17.34 -8.06 -2.71
C TYR A 81 -18.17 -8.45 -1.50
N LEU A 82 -17.54 -8.52 -0.34
CA LEU A 82 -18.32 -8.47 0.89
C LEU A 82 -18.95 -7.08 0.86
N PRO A 83 -20.29 -6.95 0.72
CA PRO A 83 -20.97 -5.65 0.77
C PRO A 83 -21.02 -5.13 2.21
N ALA A 84 -19.99 -5.46 2.98
CA ALA A 84 -19.90 -5.24 4.38
C ALA A 84 -19.06 -3.98 4.56
N ASP A 85 -19.75 -2.89 4.88
CA ASP A 85 -19.21 -1.90 5.78
C ASP A 85 -18.33 -2.62 6.82
N ARG A 86 -17.07 -2.21 6.95
CA ARG A 86 -16.12 -2.88 7.85
C ARG A 86 -16.51 -2.73 9.32
N GLU A 87 -17.40 -1.79 9.62
CA GLU A 87 -18.03 -1.68 10.92
C GLU A 87 -19.11 -2.74 11.16
N SER A 88 -19.56 -3.43 10.11
CA SER A 88 -20.52 -4.53 10.24
C SER A 88 -19.94 -5.67 11.09
N GLU A 89 -20.78 -6.17 11.97
CA GLU A 89 -20.44 -7.31 12.84
C GLU A 89 -20.11 -8.57 12.03
N THR A 90 -20.68 -8.72 10.83
CA THR A 90 -20.36 -9.83 9.90
C THR A 90 -18.89 -9.81 9.50
N TYR A 91 -18.34 -8.65 9.12
CA TYR A 91 -16.94 -8.54 8.75
C TYR A 91 -16.01 -8.82 9.94
N LYS A 92 -16.31 -8.22 11.10
CA LYS A 92 -15.51 -8.44 12.32
C LYS A 92 -15.51 -9.90 12.75
N LYS A 93 -16.68 -10.56 12.69
CA LYS A 93 -16.83 -11.99 12.98
C LYS A 93 -16.00 -12.84 12.02
N LEU A 94 -16.11 -12.59 10.71
CA LEU A 94 -15.34 -13.31 9.69
C LEU A 94 -13.83 -13.20 9.93
N ILE A 95 -13.31 -11.99 10.15
CA ILE A 95 -11.88 -11.79 10.43
C ILE A 95 -11.46 -12.48 11.73
N THR A 96 -12.29 -12.41 12.77
CA THR A 96 -12.04 -13.09 14.06
C THR A 96 -12.00 -14.60 13.91
N GLU A 97 -12.90 -15.17 13.11
CA GLU A 97 -12.92 -16.60 12.79
C GLU A 97 -11.66 -17.01 12.00
N LYS A 98 -11.28 -16.24 10.97
CA LYS A 98 -10.04 -16.47 10.21
C LYS A 98 -8.80 -16.43 11.11
N ILE A 99 -8.72 -15.53 12.10
CA ILE A 99 -7.62 -15.51 13.08
C ILE A 99 -7.56 -16.81 13.87
N LYS A 100 -8.72 -17.34 14.29
CA LYS A 100 -8.81 -18.59 15.07
C LYS A 100 -8.46 -19.81 14.23
N GLU A 101 -8.90 -19.87 12.99
CA GLU A 101 -8.77 -21.04 12.12
C GLU A 101 -7.40 -21.12 11.40
N SER A 102 -6.86 -19.98 10.97
CA SER A 102 -5.70 -19.99 10.08
C SER A 102 -4.37 -20.29 10.76
N LYS A 103 -3.50 -21.03 10.08
CA LYS A 103 -2.13 -21.29 10.57
C LYS A 103 -1.22 -20.08 10.38
N ARG A 104 -1.39 -19.34 9.27
CA ARG A 104 -0.66 -18.11 8.97
C ARG A 104 -1.59 -16.92 9.10
N VAL A 105 -1.19 -15.95 9.93
CA VAL A 105 -1.94 -14.71 10.16
C VAL A 105 -0.99 -13.54 9.97
N TYR A 106 -1.04 -12.88 8.82
CA TYR A 106 -0.17 -11.74 8.52
C TYR A 106 -0.99 -10.47 8.37
N LEU A 107 -0.63 -9.46 9.16
CA LEU A 107 -1.39 -8.22 9.27
C LEU A 107 -0.49 -7.06 8.88
N ARG A 108 -0.79 -6.37 7.78
CA ARG A 108 -0.16 -5.09 7.45
C ARG A 108 -1.08 -3.95 7.83
N LEU A 109 -0.73 -3.27 8.91
CA LEU A 109 -1.56 -2.23 9.48
C LEU A 109 -1.13 -0.89 8.86
N LEU A 110 -1.97 -0.39 7.95
CA LEU A 110 -1.79 0.94 7.40
C LEU A 110 -2.18 2.01 8.41
N SER A 111 -3.16 1.77 9.29
CA SER A 111 -3.54 2.72 10.34
C SER A 111 -2.42 2.99 11.35
N GLY A 112 -1.32 2.24 11.24
CA GLY A 112 -0.30 2.16 12.26
C GLY A 112 -0.92 1.62 13.55
N TYR A 113 -0.53 2.24 14.64
CA TYR A 113 -0.86 1.88 16.01
C TYR A 113 -2.30 2.16 16.41
N THR A 114 -3.04 2.96 15.63
CA THR A 114 -4.42 3.36 15.99
C THR A 114 -5.38 2.18 16.05
N MET A 115 -5.07 1.08 15.35
CA MET A 115 -5.85 -0.15 15.38
C MET A 115 -5.99 -0.79 16.76
N VAL A 116 -5.04 -0.51 17.67
CA VAL A 116 -5.04 -1.12 19.01
C VAL A 116 -6.05 -0.43 19.93
N TRP A 117 -6.40 0.83 19.65
CA TRP A 117 -7.25 1.64 20.52
C TRP A 117 -8.56 2.07 19.88
N ASP A 118 -8.64 2.03 18.55
CA ASP A 118 -9.89 2.26 17.84
C ASP A 118 -10.81 1.06 18.05
N ASP A 119 -11.94 1.26 18.75
CA ASP A 119 -12.91 0.20 19.02
C ASP A 119 -13.47 -0.44 17.74
N ARG A 120 -13.40 0.25 16.60
CA ARG A 120 -13.77 -0.29 15.28
C ARG A 120 -12.75 -1.29 14.75
N GLU A 121 -11.51 -1.26 15.22
CA GLU A 121 -10.38 -2.04 14.69
C GLU A 121 -9.76 -3.00 15.71
N ASN A 122 -9.94 -2.72 17.01
CA ASN A 122 -9.37 -3.46 18.14
C ASN A 122 -9.86 -4.93 18.18
N TYR A 123 -10.96 -5.26 17.50
CA TYR A 123 -11.44 -6.63 17.38
C TYR A 123 -10.36 -7.61 16.88
N VAL A 124 -9.41 -7.15 16.03
CA VAL A 124 -8.27 -7.97 15.57
C VAL A 124 -7.33 -8.32 16.73
N PHE A 125 -7.00 -7.35 17.57
CA PHE A 125 -6.13 -7.56 18.73
C PHE A 125 -6.83 -8.37 19.82
N LYS A 126 -8.11 -8.06 20.10
CA LYS A 126 -8.94 -8.87 21.01
C LYS A 126 -9.03 -10.33 20.55
N ALA A 127 -9.16 -10.58 19.25
CA ALA A 127 -9.18 -11.93 18.70
C ALA A 127 -7.86 -12.66 18.93
N LEU A 128 -6.71 -11.99 18.77
CA LEU A 128 -5.39 -12.56 19.05
C LEU A 128 -5.18 -12.82 20.55
N GLN A 129 -5.57 -11.88 21.42
CA GLN A 129 -5.49 -12.03 22.88
C GLN A 129 -6.43 -13.12 23.42
N GLY A 130 -7.54 -13.39 22.71
CA GLY A 130 -8.46 -14.48 23.05
C GLY A 130 -7.93 -15.88 22.69
N LEU A 131 -6.79 -15.99 22.02
CA LEU A 131 -6.15 -17.28 21.76
C LEU A 131 -5.30 -17.71 22.96
N SER A 132 -5.34 -19.00 23.28
CA SER A 132 -4.41 -19.57 24.26
C SER A 132 -2.96 -19.48 23.76
N ARG A 133 -1.99 -19.45 24.69
CA ARG A 133 -0.55 -19.51 24.37
C ARG A 133 -0.20 -20.68 23.45
N GLU A 134 -0.78 -21.85 23.70
CA GLU A 134 -0.55 -23.04 22.89
C GLU A 134 -1.06 -22.88 21.46
N GLN A 135 -2.21 -22.23 21.26
CA GLN A 135 -2.71 -21.93 19.92
C GLN A 135 -1.81 -20.93 19.19
N LEU A 136 -1.32 -19.90 19.89
CA LEU A 136 -0.41 -18.90 19.31
C LEU A 136 0.91 -19.53 18.88
N ARG A 137 1.49 -20.42 19.70
CA ARG A 137 2.75 -21.12 19.36
C ARG A 137 2.66 -21.99 18.11
N ARG A 138 1.46 -22.46 17.76
CA ARG A 138 1.22 -23.27 16.55
C ARG A 138 0.92 -22.43 15.30
N LYS A 139 0.88 -21.10 15.41
CA LYS A 139 0.59 -20.16 14.33
C LYS A 139 1.83 -19.35 13.96
N ASP A 140 1.98 -18.98 12.69
CA ASP A 140 2.92 -17.94 12.27
C ASP A 140 2.16 -16.62 12.18
N VAL A 141 2.23 -15.84 13.26
CA VAL A 141 1.56 -14.53 13.36
C VAL A 141 2.58 -13.42 13.15
N ARG A 142 2.32 -12.54 12.19
CA ARG A 142 3.18 -11.39 11.86
C ARG A 142 2.37 -10.12 11.77
N ILE A 143 2.83 -9.07 12.45
CA ILE A 143 2.19 -7.76 12.40
C ILE A 143 3.21 -6.76 11.90
N GLN A 144 2.91 -6.11 10.78
CA GLN A 144 3.71 -5.09 10.15
C GLN A 144 3.16 -3.69 10.49
N PHE A 145 3.99 -2.89 11.17
CA PHE A 145 3.73 -1.49 11.49
C PHE A 145 4.58 -0.53 10.64
N LEU A 146 4.12 0.71 10.48
CA LEU A 146 4.96 1.78 9.96
C LEU A 146 6.05 2.08 11.00
N SER A 147 7.31 1.98 10.59
CA SER A 147 8.42 2.31 11.46
C SER A 147 8.32 3.75 11.96
N ARG A 148 8.60 3.97 13.25
CA ARG A 148 8.67 5.31 13.85
C ARG A 148 9.79 6.17 13.26
N GLU A 149 10.74 5.55 12.58
CA GLU A 149 11.87 6.20 11.89
C GLU A 149 11.58 6.45 10.40
N ALA A 150 10.45 5.96 9.88
CA ALA A 150 10.11 6.15 8.49
C ALA A 150 9.84 7.64 8.20
N PRO A 151 10.26 8.18 7.04
CA PRO A 151 9.96 9.56 6.65
C PRO A 151 8.47 9.88 6.64
N GLU A 152 7.62 8.89 6.37
CA GLU A 152 6.17 9.07 6.33
C GLU A 152 5.49 8.93 7.70
N PHE A 153 6.23 8.56 8.76
CA PHE A 153 5.66 8.39 10.10
C PHE A 153 5.12 9.69 10.67
N GLU A 154 5.94 10.74 10.71
CA GLU A 154 5.54 12.02 11.30
C GLU A 154 4.36 12.69 10.58
N PRO A 155 4.37 12.85 9.23
CA PRO A 155 3.22 13.41 8.51
C PRO A 155 1.93 12.62 8.78
N ARG A 156 2.03 11.31 8.95
CA ARG A 156 0.89 10.44 9.20
C ARG A 156 0.41 10.52 10.65
N GLY A 157 1.32 10.49 11.62
CA GLY A 157 0.99 10.61 13.03
C GLY A 157 0.38 11.97 13.38
N ARG A 158 0.90 13.07 12.82
CA ARG A 158 0.30 14.41 13.00
C ARG A 158 -1.14 14.47 12.47
N TRP A 159 -1.38 13.88 11.30
CA TRP A 159 -2.73 13.77 10.76
C TRP A 159 -3.66 12.95 11.68
N TYR A 160 -3.18 11.85 12.25
CA TYR A 160 -3.96 11.06 13.21
C TYR A 160 -4.26 11.80 14.52
N VAL A 161 -3.28 12.50 15.08
CA VAL A 161 -3.47 13.31 16.30
C VAL A 161 -4.53 14.37 16.07
N GLU A 162 -4.42 15.11 14.96
CA GLU A 162 -5.41 16.11 14.59
C GLU A 162 -6.81 15.51 14.43
N LYS A 163 -6.89 14.29 13.87
CA LYS A 163 -8.14 13.56 13.78
C LYS A 163 -8.72 13.19 15.16
N MET A 164 -7.93 12.55 16.04
CA MET A 164 -8.39 12.16 17.38
C MET A 164 -8.85 13.36 18.21
N ARG A 165 -8.30 14.55 17.94
CA ARG A 165 -8.74 15.79 18.57
C ARG A 165 -10.13 16.25 18.12
N ARG A 166 -10.56 15.89 16.91
CA ARG A 166 -11.89 16.22 16.35
C ARG A 166 -12.97 15.23 16.79
N ASP A 167 -12.62 13.94 16.84
CA ASP A 167 -13.59 12.85 17.00
C ASP A 167 -13.92 12.49 18.46
N ASP A 168 -13.55 13.34 19.43
CA ASP A 168 -13.72 13.11 20.88
C ASP A 168 -13.42 11.66 21.34
N VAL A 169 -12.28 11.13 20.86
CA VAL A 169 -11.92 9.73 21.08
C VAL A 169 -11.45 9.51 22.52
N ARG A 170 -11.97 8.47 23.17
CA ARG A 170 -11.66 8.07 24.56
C ARG A 170 -10.15 7.95 24.87
N TYR A 171 -9.33 7.62 23.87
CA TYR A 171 -7.88 7.42 23.98
C TYR A 171 -7.09 8.50 23.22
N ARG A 172 -7.47 9.77 23.42
CA ARG A 172 -6.89 10.93 22.75
C ARG A 172 -5.38 11.07 23.02
N CYS A 173 -4.62 11.35 21.96
CA CYS A 173 -3.25 11.88 22.08
C CYS A 173 -3.31 13.41 21.89
N ASP A 174 -2.68 14.16 22.78
CA ASP A 174 -2.75 15.64 22.75
C ASP A 174 -1.88 16.27 21.66
N ASN A 175 -0.75 15.62 21.39
CA ASN A 175 0.26 16.06 20.44
C ASN A 175 0.98 14.84 19.81
N PHE A 176 1.87 15.12 18.86
CA PHE A 176 2.60 14.08 18.12
C PHE A 176 3.62 13.31 18.97
N ASP A 177 4.25 13.95 19.94
CA ASP A 177 5.22 13.28 20.81
C ASP A 177 4.52 12.28 21.73
N HIS A 178 3.38 12.65 22.31
CA HIS A 178 2.50 11.74 23.05
C HIS A 178 2.06 10.58 22.15
N TYR A 179 1.67 10.82 20.89
CA TYR A 179 1.37 9.74 19.95
C TYR A 179 2.56 8.80 19.72
N LYS A 180 3.78 9.32 19.58
CA LYS A 180 5.00 8.54 19.38
C LYS A 180 5.35 7.66 20.58
N GLU A 181 5.20 8.19 21.80
CA GLU A 181 5.37 7.44 23.05
C GLU A 181 4.35 6.31 23.15
N ARG A 182 3.08 6.61 22.89
CA ARG A 182 1.98 5.63 22.90
C ARG A 182 2.19 4.52 21.87
N CYS A 183 2.74 4.83 20.70
CA CYS A 183 3.12 3.80 19.72
C CYS A 183 4.17 2.85 20.31
N ALA A 184 5.19 3.38 21.00
CA ALA A 184 6.21 2.57 21.67
C ALA A 184 5.62 1.65 22.75
N GLU A 185 4.70 2.19 23.56
CA GLU A 185 3.98 1.43 24.58
C GLU A 185 3.17 0.27 23.99
N ILE A 186 2.46 0.47 22.87
CA ILE A 186 1.77 -0.63 22.20
C ILE A 186 2.76 -1.72 21.80
N GLU A 187 3.88 -1.35 21.17
CA GLU A 187 4.83 -2.36 20.73
C GLU A 187 5.35 -3.18 21.93
N ALA A 188 5.62 -2.51 23.05
CA ALA A 188 6.04 -3.16 24.29
C ALA A 188 4.94 -4.09 24.84
N ASN A 189 3.69 -3.61 24.90
CA ASN A 189 2.55 -4.39 25.36
C ASN A 189 2.29 -5.61 24.48
N ILE A 190 2.33 -5.47 23.15
CA ILE A 190 2.18 -6.62 22.25
C ILE A 190 3.32 -7.63 22.47
N ARG A 191 4.57 -7.19 22.63
CA ARG A 191 5.70 -8.10 22.88
C ARG A 191 5.58 -8.81 24.23
N MET A 192 5.03 -8.15 25.25
CA MET A 192 4.82 -8.71 26.58
C MET A 192 3.61 -9.65 26.63
N ASP A 193 2.47 -9.21 26.12
CA ASP A 193 1.21 -9.94 26.15
C ASP A 193 1.17 -11.05 25.11
N LEU A 194 1.85 -10.89 23.98
CA LEU A 194 1.82 -11.81 22.84
C LEU A 194 3.25 -12.09 22.28
N PRO A 195 4.22 -12.56 23.11
CA PRO A 195 5.59 -12.86 22.70
C PRO A 195 5.73 -13.78 21.48
N GLU A 196 4.74 -14.63 21.20
CA GLU A 196 4.77 -15.50 20.00
C GLU A 196 4.60 -14.72 18.68
N ILE A 197 4.09 -13.49 18.73
CA ILE A 197 3.84 -12.66 17.54
C ILE A 197 5.12 -11.96 17.10
N LYS A 198 5.42 -12.04 15.80
CA LYS A 198 6.54 -11.30 15.20
C LYS A 198 6.08 -9.91 14.80
N LEU A 199 6.65 -8.90 15.46
CA LEU A 199 6.51 -7.51 15.04
C LEU A 199 7.55 -7.17 13.97
N GLU A 200 7.08 -6.74 12.81
CA GLU A 200 7.88 -6.30 11.67
C GLU A 200 7.58 -4.82 11.38
N PHE A 201 8.51 -4.13 10.75
CA PHE A 201 8.39 -2.70 10.45
C PHE A 201 8.70 -2.41 8.99
N TYR A 202 7.91 -1.53 8.39
CA TYR A 202 8.15 -1.02 7.04
C TYR A 202 8.54 0.46 7.07
N ASN A 203 9.46 0.84 6.19
CA ASN A 203 10.05 2.20 6.13
C ASN A 203 9.56 3.04 4.95
N ARG A 204 8.55 2.57 4.21
CA ARG A 204 7.96 3.30 3.07
C ARG A 204 6.44 3.24 3.12
N ALA A 205 5.76 4.28 2.64
CA ALA A 205 4.30 4.33 2.60
C ALA A 205 3.70 3.15 1.79
N PRO A 206 2.97 2.22 2.43
CA PRO A 206 2.33 1.14 1.69
C PRO A 206 1.02 1.64 1.10
N LEU A 207 0.61 1.02 0.00
CA LEU A 207 -0.60 1.40 -0.73
C LEU A 207 -1.84 0.72 -0.18
N TRP A 208 -1.66 -0.50 0.37
CA TRP A 208 -2.76 -1.36 0.76
C TRP A 208 -2.63 -1.82 2.21
N ARG A 209 -3.76 -1.92 2.89
CA ARG A 209 -3.89 -2.69 4.12
C ARG A 209 -4.19 -4.12 3.72
N LEU A 210 -3.49 -5.06 4.35
CA LEU A 210 -3.60 -6.47 4.03
C LEU A 210 -3.81 -7.25 5.31
N PHE A 211 -4.88 -8.04 5.36
CA PHE A 211 -5.03 -9.12 6.33
C PHE A 211 -4.97 -10.44 5.60
N ILE A 212 -3.95 -11.24 5.86
CA ILE A 212 -3.66 -12.45 5.11
C ILE A 212 -3.80 -13.65 6.03
N PHE A 213 -4.63 -14.60 5.62
CA PHE A 213 -5.05 -15.78 6.37
C PHE A 213 -4.91 -17.01 5.49
N ASP A 214 -3.79 -17.72 5.61
CA ASP A 214 -3.42 -18.83 4.74
C ASP A 214 -3.57 -18.51 3.24
N ASP A 215 -4.66 -18.95 2.61
CA ASP A 215 -4.95 -18.75 1.19
C ASP A 215 -6.00 -17.66 0.93
N ASN A 216 -6.40 -16.89 1.96
CA ASN A 216 -7.31 -15.75 1.84
C ASN A 216 -6.58 -14.45 2.18
N MET A 217 -6.96 -13.37 1.52
CA MET A 217 -6.41 -12.03 1.75
C MET A 217 -7.52 -11.00 1.69
N PHE A 218 -7.65 -10.19 2.74
CA PHE A 218 -8.53 -9.04 2.76
C PHE A 218 -7.72 -7.78 2.49
N VAL A 219 -8.10 -7.07 1.44
CA VAL A 219 -7.38 -5.91 0.92
C VAL A 219 -8.26 -4.67 1.08
N SER A 220 -7.66 -3.55 1.50
CA SER A 220 -8.24 -2.22 1.31
C SER A 220 -7.18 -1.15 1.08
N ASN A 221 -7.59 0.02 0.63
CA ASN A 221 -6.77 1.21 0.48
C ASN A 221 -7.20 2.33 1.46
N TYR A 222 -6.46 3.44 1.41
CA TYR A 222 -6.69 4.70 2.16
C TYR A 222 -7.15 5.84 1.25
N TYR A 223 -7.38 5.54 -0.02
CA TYR A 223 -7.67 6.54 -1.02
C TYR A 223 -9.08 6.33 -1.49
N ALA A 224 -9.90 7.35 -1.25
CA ALA A 224 -11.21 7.47 -1.85
C ALA A 224 -11.08 7.35 -3.39
N PRO A 225 -12.15 6.94 -4.10
CA PRO A 225 -12.17 6.85 -5.56
C PRO A 225 -11.79 8.17 -6.27
N ASP A 226 -11.93 9.32 -5.59
CA ASP A 226 -11.60 10.66 -6.08
C ASP A 226 -10.15 11.10 -5.81
N GLY A 227 -9.36 10.25 -5.13
CA GLY A 227 -7.95 10.46 -4.80
C GLY A 227 -7.70 11.27 -3.53
N GLU A 228 -8.74 11.63 -2.78
CA GLU A 228 -8.57 12.18 -1.44
C GLU A 228 -8.11 11.08 -0.47
N ARG A 229 -7.33 11.48 0.55
CA ARG A 229 -7.02 10.56 1.64
C ARG A 229 -8.31 10.39 2.41
N GLU A 230 -8.97 9.26 2.18
CA GLU A 230 -10.10 8.90 3.01
C GLU A 230 -9.55 8.63 4.41
N GLU A 231 -10.36 9.01 5.37
CA GLU A 231 -10.01 8.94 6.77
C GLU A 231 -9.53 7.53 7.15
N GLY A 232 -8.87 7.42 8.31
CA GLY A 232 -8.29 6.18 8.83
C GLY A 232 -9.24 5.00 9.00
N HIS A 233 -10.48 5.11 8.51
CA HIS A 233 -11.54 4.11 8.46
C HIS A 233 -11.89 3.85 6.98
N MET A 234 -10.95 3.15 6.35
CA MET A 234 -11.17 2.04 5.44
C MET A 234 -12.34 2.11 4.44
N ASN A 235 -11.99 2.19 3.16
CA ASN A 235 -12.82 1.75 2.04
C ASN A 235 -13.21 0.26 2.19
N THR A 236 -14.23 -0.18 1.44
CA THR A 236 -14.70 -1.58 1.36
C THR A 236 -13.54 -2.59 1.32
N ALA A 237 -13.60 -3.63 2.17
CA ALA A 237 -12.66 -4.74 2.09
C ALA A 237 -12.98 -5.61 0.86
N VAL A 238 -11.95 -5.97 0.11
CA VAL A 238 -12.06 -6.99 -0.92
C VAL A 238 -11.41 -8.27 -0.41
N GLU A 239 -12.14 -9.37 -0.39
CA GLU A 239 -11.57 -10.70 -0.16
C GLU A 239 -11.01 -11.27 -1.47
N LEU A 240 -9.77 -11.73 -1.42
CA LEU A 240 -9.06 -12.40 -2.50
C LEU A 240 -8.63 -13.79 -2.02
N SER A 241 -8.98 -14.82 -2.77
CA SER A 241 -8.43 -16.17 -2.58
C SER A 241 -7.16 -16.34 -3.41
N ARG A 242 -6.19 -17.10 -2.89
CA ARG A 242 -4.91 -17.40 -3.54
C ARG A 242 -5.11 -18.21 -4.82
N GLU A 243 -6.09 -19.11 -4.81
CA GLU A 243 -6.52 -19.88 -5.97
C GLU A 243 -7.93 -19.48 -6.37
N GLU A 244 -8.14 -19.30 -7.66
CA GLU A 244 -9.44 -19.02 -8.26
C GLU A 244 -9.64 -19.95 -9.44
N GLY A 245 -10.69 -20.78 -9.39
CA GLY A 245 -10.96 -21.77 -10.44
C GLY A 245 -9.82 -22.77 -10.68
N GLY A 246 -9.01 -23.06 -9.65
CA GLY A 246 -7.85 -23.96 -9.76
C GLY A 246 -6.58 -23.32 -10.31
N THR A 247 -6.53 -21.99 -10.46
CA THR A 247 -5.33 -21.26 -10.89
C THR A 247 -4.89 -20.21 -9.87
N TYR A 248 -3.59 -19.93 -9.78
CA TYR A 248 -3.06 -18.92 -8.87
C TYR A 248 -3.49 -17.51 -9.25
N ASN A 249 -4.07 -16.77 -8.30
CA ASN A 249 -4.46 -15.38 -8.50
C ASN A 249 -3.22 -14.47 -8.54
N PRO A 250 -2.90 -13.83 -9.68
CA PRO A 250 -1.68 -13.02 -9.83
C PRO A 250 -1.69 -11.75 -8.97
N ILE A 251 -2.87 -11.20 -8.64
CA ILE A 251 -3.01 -10.04 -7.76
C ILE A 251 -2.63 -10.44 -6.33
N TYR A 252 -3.14 -11.57 -5.85
CA TYR A 252 -2.76 -12.12 -4.55
C TYR A 252 -1.24 -12.30 -4.45
N VAL A 253 -0.63 -12.91 -5.48
CA VAL A 253 0.82 -13.13 -5.52
C VAL A 253 1.59 -11.81 -5.52
N GLY A 254 1.14 -10.81 -6.28
CA GLY A 254 1.74 -9.47 -6.31
C GLY A 254 1.70 -8.78 -4.94
N LEU A 255 0.54 -8.79 -4.27
CA LEU A 255 0.35 -8.20 -2.95
C LEU A 255 1.15 -8.94 -1.86
N MET A 256 1.22 -10.27 -1.93
CA MET A 256 2.05 -11.07 -1.03
C MET A 256 3.55 -10.74 -1.20
N ARG A 257 4.03 -10.59 -2.45
CA ARG A 257 5.41 -10.16 -2.72
C ARG A 257 5.66 -8.76 -2.16
N GLU A 258 4.70 -7.84 -2.30
CA GLU A 258 4.79 -6.50 -1.72
C GLU A 258 4.93 -6.57 -0.19
N PHE A 259 4.07 -7.33 0.48
CA PHE A 259 4.11 -7.57 1.93
C PHE A 259 5.50 -8.09 2.39
N GLN A 260 6.00 -9.12 1.71
CA GLN A 260 7.30 -9.74 2.04
C GLN A 260 8.48 -8.80 1.78
N SER A 261 8.42 -8.00 0.70
CA SER A 261 9.49 -7.04 0.36
C SER A 261 9.65 -5.93 1.40
N LEU A 262 8.55 -5.58 2.08
CA LEU A 262 8.52 -4.52 3.08
C LEU A 262 9.08 -4.96 4.44
N GLY A 263 8.84 -6.21 4.85
CA GLY A 263 9.36 -6.73 6.12
C GLY A 263 10.86 -7.03 6.12
N ARG A 264 11.52 -6.96 4.95
CA ARG A 264 12.97 -7.26 4.78
C ARG A 264 13.88 -6.03 4.87
N SER A 265 13.35 -4.82 4.95
CA SER A 265 14.20 -3.65 5.21
C SER A 265 14.68 -3.71 6.66
N LYS A 266 15.92 -4.19 6.86
CA LYS A 266 16.60 -4.09 8.15
C LYS A 266 16.47 -2.65 8.67
N PRO A 267 16.25 -2.43 9.98
CA PRO A 267 16.46 -1.11 10.56
C PRO A 267 17.88 -0.67 10.17
N MET A 268 18.00 0.53 9.62
CA MET A 268 19.30 1.17 9.50
C MET A 268 19.80 1.30 10.92
N LEU A 269 20.77 0.46 11.30
CA LEU A 269 21.54 0.64 12.52
C LEU A 269 22.10 2.06 12.47
N THR A 270 21.50 2.97 13.23
CA THR A 270 22.15 4.22 13.58
C THR A 270 23.31 3.84 14.47
N SER A 271 24.51 3.92 13.90
CA SER A 271 25.75 3.91 14.67
C SER A 271 25.67 5.04 15.68
N THR A 272 25.44 4.69 16.93
CA THR A 272 25.64 5.62 18.05
C THR A 272 27.14 5.59 18.37
N ASN A 273 27.79 6.72 18.08
CA ASN A 273 29.01 7.14 18.77
C ASN A 273 28.64 7.62 20.17
#